data_AF-A0A7W0HX22-F1
#
_entry.id   AF-A0A7W0HX22-F1
#
_cell.length_a   1.000
_cell.length_b   1.000
_cell.length_c   1.000
_cell.angle_alpha   90.00
_cell.angle_beta   90.00
_cell.angle_gamma   90.00
#
_symmetry.space_group_name_H-M   'P 1'
#
loop_
_entity.id
_entity.type
_entity.pdbx_description
1 polymer ?
#
loop_
_entity_poly.entity_id
_entity_poly.type
_entity_poly.pdbx_seq_one_letter_code
_entity_poly.pdbx_strand_id
1 'polypeptide(L)'
;MIDPIGVTPGTVPGVRVEPQDTTKVVPLQAVRAPQPAAVAETSARETAKALGAKPPVDLERVHQIKRALQEGRYPLVPAKIADRMIAAQLRWAEKK
;
A
#
# COMPACT_ATOMS: atom_id res chain seq x y z
N MET A 1 6.20 -9.75 -30.54
CA MET A 1 4.99 -8.99 -30.88
C MET A 1 4.06 -9.13 -29.69
N ILE A 2 3.74 -8.03 -29.00
CA ILE A 2 2.95 -8.02 -27.76
C ILE A 2 1.51 -7.67 -28.16
N ASP A 3 0.54 -8.53 -27.84
CA ASP A 3 -0.86 -8.26 -28.13
C ASP A 3 -1.46 -7.27 -27.12
N PRO A 4 -2.29 -6.32 -27.56
CA PRO A 4 -2.96 -5.38 -26.66
C PRO A 4 -4.04 -6.09 -25.85
N ILE A 5 -4.04 -5.87 -24.53
CA ILE A 5 -5.12 -6.30 -23.64
C ILE A 5 -6.30 -5.33 -23.83
N GLY A 6 -7.07 -5.53 -24.90
CA GLY A 6 -8.32 -4.81 -25.13
C GLY A 6 -9.37 -5.27 -24.12
N VAL A 7 -9.89 -4.35 -23.31
CA VAL A 7 -11.05 -4.61 -22.45
C VAL A 7 -12.25 -4.85 -23.35
N THR A 8 -12.57 -6.11 -23.61
CA THR A 8 -13.83 -6.49 -24.26
C THR A 8 -14.90 -6.43 -23.17
N PRO A 9 -15.92 -5.55 -23.23
CA PRO A 9 -17.04 -5.62 -22.31
C PRO A 9 -17.83 -6.89 -22.64
N GLY A 10 -17.49 -7.98 -21.97
CA GLY A 10 -18.26 -9.21 -22.01
C GLY A 10 -19.62 -8.96 -21.36
N THR A 11 -20.68 -9.09 -22.15
CA THR A 11 -22.04 -9.15 -21.64
C THR A 11 -22.20 -10.42 -20.79
N VAL A 12 -22.31 -10.26 -19.48
CA VAL A 12 -22.80 -11.30 -18.56
C VAL A 12 -24.32 -11.39 -18.71
N PRO A 13 -24.91 -12.50 -19.20
CA PRO A 13 -26.36 -12.64 -19.25
C PRO A 13 -26.89 -12.84 -17.84
N GLY A 14 -27.71 -11.90 -17.35
CA GLY A 14 -28.40 -12.06 -16.06
C GLY A 14 -28.77 -10.79 -15.31
N VAL A 15 -28.29 -9.62 -15.71
CA VAL A 15 -28.70 -8.35 -15.08
C VAL A 15 -29.31 -7.44 -16.16
N ARG A 16 -30.64 -7.32 -16.16
CA ARG A 16 -31.33 -6.28 -16.91
C ARG A 16 -31.20 -4.99 -16.11
N VAL A 17 -30.31 -4.11 -16.55
CA VAL A 17 -30.27 -2.72 -16.06
C VAL A 17 -31.19 -1.92 -16.98
N GLU A 18 -32.33 -1.49 -16.45
CA GLU A 18 -33.25 -0.60 -17.15
C GLU A 18 -32.53 0.74 -17.43
N PRO A 19 -32.53 1.25 -18.68
CA PRO A 19 -31.92 2.53 -18.99
C PRO A 19 -32.76 3.66 -18.38
N GLN A 20 -32.24 4.33 -17.35
CA GLN A 20 -32.80 5.58 -16.86
C GLN A 20 -32.67 6.68 -17.92
N ASP A 21 -33.74 7.47 -18.05
CA ASP A 21 -33.96 8.59 -18.95
C ASP A 21 -32.70 9.32 -19.45
N THR A 22 -32.65 9.50 -20.77
CA THR A 22 -31.64 10.28 -21.48
C THR A 22 -31.63 11.73 -21.00
N THR A 23 -30.77 12.03 -20.04
CA THR A 23 -30.48 13.39 -19.60
C THR A 23 -29.68 14.09 -20.71
N LYS A 24 -30.15 15.26 -21.13
CA LYS A 24 -29.56 16.08 -22.20
C LYS A 24 -28.06 16.32 -21.96
N VAL A 25 -27.25 16.02 -22.97
CA VAL A 25 -25.80 16.26 -22.94
C VAL A 25 -25.55 17.77 -23.04
N VAL A 26 -25.06 18.37 -21.96
CA VAL A 26 -24.56 19.75 -21.92
C VAL A 26 -23.15 19.78 -22.51
N PRO A 27 -22.77 20.77 -23.34
CA PRO A 27 -21.45 20.81 -23.95
C PRO A 27 -20.32 20.84 -22.90
N LEU A 28 -19.28 20.06 -23.18
CA LEU A 28 -18.10 19.86 -22.35
C LEU A 28 -17.38 21.21 -22.15
N GLN A 29 -17.27 21.68 -20.90
CA GLN A 29 -16.44 22.82 -20.57
C GLN A 29 -14.96 22.46 -20.82
N ALA A 30 -14.25 23.38 -21.48
CA ALA A 30 -12.84 23.22 -21.82
C ALA A 30 -12.02 22.86 -20.56
N VAL A 31 -11.19 21.82 -20.68
CA VAL A 31 -10.30 21.35 -19.62
C VAL A 31 -9.35 22.48 -19.25
N ARG A 32 -9.55 23.05 -18.06
CA ARG A 32 -8.56 23.94 -17.44
C ARG A 32 -7.34 23.10 -17.08
N ALA A 33 -6.16 23.69 -17.25
CA ALA A 33 -4.84 23.12 -16.93
C ALA A 33 -4.84 22.35 -15.60
N PRO A 34 -4.02 21.29 -15.44
CA PRO A 34 -4.09 20.39 -14.29
C PRO A 34 -3.85 21.16 -12.99
N GLN A 35 -4.94 21.49 -12.31
CA GLN A 35 -4.95 21.83 -10.90
C GLN A 35 -4.64 20.52 -10.15
N PRO A 36 -3.73 20.49 -9.16
CA PRO A 36 -3.56 19.29 -8.34
C PRO A 36 -4.93 18.93 -7.76
N ALA A 37 -5.47 17.79 -8.19
CA ALA A 37 -6.74 17.31 -7.69
C ALA A 37 -6.62 17.17 -6.17
N ALA A 38 -7.50 17.84 -5.43
CA ALA A 38 -7.59 17.64 -4.00
C ALA A 38 -7.80 16.15 -3.75
N VAL A 39 -6.85 15.55 -3.05
CA VAL A 39 -6.83 14.12 -2.74
C VAL A 39 -8.03 13.84 -1.84
N ALA A 40 -9.13 13.31 -2.40
CA ALA A 40 -10.33 13.03 -1.64
C ALA A 40 -9.98 12.11 -0.46
N GLU A 41 -10.25 12.56 0.77
CA GLU A 41 -10.08 11.76 1.98
C GLU A 41 -11.20 10.71 2.01
N THR A 42 -10.96 9.58 1.34
CA THR A 42 -11.81 8.39 1.41
C THR A 42 -11.57 7.65 2.73
N SER A 43 -12.62 7.07 3.31
CA SER A 43 -12.58 6.26 4.54
C SER A 43 -11.46 5.19 4.56
N ALA A 44 -11.16 4.60 3.41
CA ALA A 44 -10.05 3.65 3.25
C ALA A 44 -8.65 4.27 3.51
N ARG A 45 -8.43 5.54 3.15
CA ARG A 45 -7.17 6.26 3.42
C ARG A 45 -7.02 6.59 4.90
N GLU A 46 -8.11 6.93 5.56
CA GLU A 46 -8.15 7.19 7.00
C GLU A 46 -7.85 5.91 7.79
N THR A 47 -8.43 4.79 7.35
CA THR A 47 -8.17 3.47 7.94
C THR A 47 -6.72 3.04 7.71
N ALA A 48 -6.17 3.25 6.51
CA ALA A 48 -4.77 2.96 6.22
C ALA A 48 -3.82 3.84 7.05
N LYS A 49 -4.12 5.13 7.22
CA LYS A 49 -3.37 6.02 8.14
C LYS A 49 -3.44 5.52 9.58
N ALA A 50 -4.62 5.13 10.06
CA ALA A 50 -4.81 4.64 11.42
C ALA A 50 -4.05 3.33 11.69
N LEU A 51 -4.06 2.39 10.72
CA LEU A 51 -3.31 1.14 10.80
C LEU A 51 -1.80 1.33 10.67
N GLY A 52 -1.35 2.32 9.89
CA GLY A 52 0.06 2.67 9.72
C GLY A 52 0.64 3.54 10.84
N ALA A 53 -0.19 4.04 11.77
CA ALA A 53 0.24 4.93 12.84
C ALA A 53 1.19 4.26 13.85
N LYS A 54 1.13 2.93 13.98
CA LYS A 54 2.05 2.16 14.81
C LYS A 54 2.95 1.28 13.94
N PRO A 55 4.26 1.22 14.22
CA PRO A 55 5.13 0.24 13.61
C PRO A 55 4.60 -1.18 13.89
N PRO A 56 4.59 -2.10 12.91
CA PRO A 56 4.15 -3.48 13.10
C PRO A 56 5.21 -4.27 13.87
N VAL A 57 5.40 -3.93 15.15
CA VAL A 57 6.38 -4.54 16.03
C VAL A 57 5.66 -5.34 17.11
N ASP A 58 6.02 -6.61 17.24
CA ASP A 58 5.56 -7.51 18.28
C ASP A 58 6.33 -7.24 19.58
N LEU A 59 5.65 -6.68 20.57
CA LEU A 59 6.24 -6.32 21.87
C LEU A 59 6.59 -7.55 22.71
N GLU A 60 5.74 -8.59 22.70
CA GLU A 60 5.99 -9.82 23.46
C GLU A 60 7.28 -10.49 22.97
N ARG A 61 7.47 -10.55 21.66
CA ARG A 61 8.70 -11.05 21.06
C ARG A 61 9.92 -10.24 21.49
N VAL A 62 9.80 -8.91 21.55
CA VAL A 62 10.88 -8.04 22.03
C VAL A 62 11.23 -8.34 23.49
N HIS A 63 10.23 -8.53 24.35
CA HIS A 63 10.45 -8.89 25.76
C HIS A 63 11.14 -10.26 25.91
N GLN A 64 10.72 -11.26 25.14
CA GLN A 64 11.35 -12.59 25.15
C GLN A 64 12.81 -12.53 24.73
N ILE A 65 13.13 -11.79 23.65
CA ILE A 65 14.50 -11.62 23.17
C ILE A 65 15.36 -10.91 24.23
N LYS A 66 14.83 -9.85 24.85
CA LYS A 66 15.54 -9.12 25.94
C LYS A 66 15.88 -10.05 27.10
N ARG A 67 14.93 -10.91 27.51
CA ARG A 67 15.17 -11.90 28.57
C ARG A 67 16.25 -12.91 28.16
N ALA A 68 16.16 -13.46 26.96
CA ALA A 68 17.14 -14.44 26.45
C ALA A 68 18.55 -13.84 26.34
N LEU A 69 18.68 -12.55 26.04
CA LEU A 69 19.96 -11.82 26.07
C LEU A 69 20.52 -11.68 27.48
N GLN A 70 19.69 -11.32 28.46
CA GLN A 70 20.11 -11.21 29.88
C GLN A 70 20.60 -12.55 30.43
N GLU A 71 19.94 -13.65 30.04
CA GLU A 71 20.31 -15.00 30.43
C GLU A 71 21.48 -15.58 29.64
N GLY A 72 22.00 -14.86 28.63
CA GLY A 72 23.09 -15.32 27.76
C GLY A 72 22.71 -16.47 26.81
N ARG A 73 21.42 -16.77 26.65
CA ARG A 73 20.91 -17.88 25.82
C ARG A 73 20.57 -17.46 24.39
N TYR A 74 20.56 -16.16 24.11
CA TYR A 74 20.35 -15.66 22.77
C TYR A 74 21.65 -15.77 21.94
N PRO A 75 21.67 -16.52 20.82
CA PRO A 75 22.88 -16.78 20.07
C PRO A 75 23.37 -15.53 19.32
N LEU A 76 24.54 -15.02 19.71
CA LEU A 76 25.23 -13.93 19.02
C LEU A 76 26.20 -14.52 17.99
N VAL A 77 25.88 -14.35 16.70
CA VAL A 77 26.71 -14.84 15.59
C VAL A 77 27.26 -13.63 14.84
N PRO A 78 28.59 -13.41 14.79
CA PRO A 78 29.18 -12.23 14.15
C PRO A 78 28.74 -12.02 12.70
N ALA A 79 28.65 -13.09 11.91
CA ALA A 79 28.17 -13.02 10.52
C ALA A 79 26.73 -12.49 10.43
N LYS A 80 25.81 -12.98 11.28
CA LYS A 80 24.42 -12.49 11.30
C LYS A 80 24.34 -11.01 11.67
N ILE A 81 25.21 -10.53 12.56
CA ILE A 81 25.25 -9.12 12.95
C ILE A 81 25.70 -8.27 11.76
N ALA A 82 26.76 -8.67 11.07
CA ALA A 82 27.24 -8.00 9.86
C ALA A 82 26.14 -7.91 8.78
N ASP A 83 25.44 -9.02 8.50
CA ASP A 83 24.33 -9.05 7.55
C ASP A 83 23.21 -8.06 7.92
N ARG A 84 22.88 -7.98 9.23
CA ARG A 84 21.87 -7.04 9.71
C ARG A 84 22.33 -5.58 9.60
N MET A 85 23.61 -5.28 9.81
CA MET A 85 24.16 -3.94 9.63
C MET A 85 24.13 -3.50 8.16
N ILE A 86 24.55 -4.38 7.25
CA ILE A 86 24.50 -4.11 5.80
C ILE A 86 23.06 -3.90 5.33
N ALA A 87 22.14 -4.78 5.75
CA ALA A 87 20.72 -4.65 5.43
C ALA A 87 20.12 -3.34 5.96
N ALA A 88 20.49 -2.92 7.17
CA ALA A 88 20.04 -1.64 7.73
C ALA A 88 20.55 -0.45 6.90
N GLN A 89 21.82 -0.46 6.50
CA GLN A 89 22.39 0.57 5.64
C GLN A 89 21.67 0.63 4.28
N LEU A 90 21.44 -0.51 3.64
CA LEU A 90 20.78 -0.57 2.34
C LEU A 90 19.32 -0.06 2.41
N ARG A 91 18.57 -0.50 3.43
CA ARG A 91 17.19 -0.04 3.66
C ARG A 91 17.10 1.46 3.92
N TRP A 92 18.11 2.04 4.57
CA TRP A 92 18.14 3.49 4.80
C TRP A 92 18.49 4.25 3.53
N ALA A 93 19.40 3.73 2.71
CA ALA A 93 19.77 4.32 1.43
C ALA A 93 18.61 4.30 0.41
N GLU A 94 17.81 3.24 0.38
CA GLU A 94 16.63 3.10 -0.49
C GLU A 94 15.50 4.09 -0.16
N LYS A 95 15.43 4.56 1.09
CA LYS A 95 14.36 5.44 1.57
C LYS A 95 14.61 6.93 1.26
N LYS A 96 15.69 7.27 0.56
CA LYS A 96 16.10 8.63 0.20
C LYS A 96 15.84 8.91 -1.26
#